data_AF-A0A7Y2A4D8-F1
#
_entry.id   AF-A0A7Y2A4D8-F1
#
_cell.length_a   1.000
_cell.length_b   1.000
_cell.length_c   1.000
_cell.angle_alpha   90.00
_cell.angle_beta   90.00
_cell.angle_gamma   90.00
#
_symmetry.space_group_name_H-M   'P 1'
#
loop_
_entity.id
_entity.type
_entity.pdbx_description
1 polymer ?
#
loop_
_entity_poly.entity_id
_entity_poly.type
_entity_poly.pdbx_seq_one_letter_code
_entity_poly.pdbx_strand_id
1 'polypeptide(L)'
;MMRAKALAVLLAWAVPLAASAQKPPPPDRETAMTASQERLARLVAARHETTDALDPIAELIPAIESGDLVLERDELFGYLPAVLEALDVPVSSQTLVFSRTSLQVDMIAPWAPRAIYFNDDVYVGYTVDGLVLEIAAVDPDGGSVFYTLDQYEDEEIALRRDDLTCKGCHATGITGGVSGVMVRSFLTDRMGNTVAPIEERPVDDRTPMERRFGGWYVTGSHSLPHAGNVRAEELTHEIDQPSDFLERFDVTAGGNRLTLEGSFDDSFYLTRGSDIVAQMVLAHQTRVHNLITLAADAAEEAMRDQELLRLTRGTEADADELPESTRARIDYAAQSLVRGMLFYRAAPIGSVEGTSSFVSDFSERGPFDPSGRSFRDFSLDGQLFRYPLSFLIYSDAWDALPTIVKEAAYGQMLAILSG
;
A
#
# COMPACT_ATOMS: atom_id res chain seq x y z
N MET A 1 42.81 -17.29 34.56
CA MET A 1 42.74 -16.58 35.85
C MET A 1 41.31 -16.15 36.06
N MET A 2 40.67 -16.72 37.11
CA MET A 2 39.49 -16.23 37.87
C MET A 2 38.23 -15.91 37.05
N ARG A 3 37.13 -16.69 37.02
CA ARG A 3 36.32 -17.24 38.15
C ARG A 3 36.17 -16.27 39.31
N ALA A 4 35.03 -15.57 39.39
CA ALA A 4 34.19 -15.39 40.59
C ALA A 4 33.27 -14.17 40.44
N LYS A 5 31.94 -14.42 40.40
CA LYS A 5 30.92 -13.77 41.25
C LYS A 5 29.52 -14.21 40.80
N ALA A 6 29.17 -15.43 41.24
CA ALA A 6 27.80 -15.80 41.52
C ALA A 6 27.48 -15.43 42.99
N LEU A 7 26.20 -15.39 43.32
CA LEU A 7 25.60 -15.39 44.67
C LEU A 7 25.60 -14.06 45.44
N ALA A 8 24.50 -13.30 45.31
CA ALA A 8 23.94 -12.48 46.40
C ALA A 8 22.50 -12.02 46.13
N VAL A 9 21.57 -12.91 45.73
CA VAL A 9 20.12 -12.63 45.84
C VAL A 9 19.36 -13.94 46.10
N LEU A 10 19.57 -14.55 47.27
CA LEU A 10 18.73 -15.63 47.80
C LEU A 10 18.89 -15.63 49.32
N LEU A 11 18.03 -14.88 50.02
CA LEU A 11 17.53 -15.11 51.40
C LEU A 11 16.92 -13.82 51.96
N ALA A 12 15.69 -13.54 51.55
CA ALA A 12 14.76 -12.68 52.30
C ALA A 12 13.31 -13.09 52.00
N TRP A 13 13.02 -14.40 52.07
CA TRP A 13 11.66 -14.92 52.03
C TRP A 13 11.52 -15.97 53.13
N ALA A 14 11.13 -15.53 54.32
CA ALA A 14 10.42 -16.32 55.32
C ALA A 14 10.09 -15.47 56.56
N VAL A 15 8.94 -14.78 56.57
CA VAL A 15 7.99 -14.72 57.71
C VAL A 15 6.58 -14.52 57.12
N PRO A 16 5.56 -15.26 57.58
CA PRO A 16 4.24 -15.32 56.95
C PRO A 16 3.30 -14.24 57.50
N LEU A 17 2.50 -13.64 56.61
CA LEU A 17 1.24 -13.01 56.97
C LEU A 17 0.22 -13.40 55.91
N ALA A 18 -0.58 -14.40 56.26
CA ALA A 18 -1.80 -14.73 55.56
C ALA A 18 -2.78 -13.55 55.69
N ALA A 19 -2.67 -12.58 54.78
CA ALA A 19 -3.80 -11.74 54.41
C ALA A 19 -4.46 -12.43 53.22
N SER A 20 -5.55 -13.14 53.49
CA SER A 20 -6.51 -13.54 52.47
C SER A 20 -6.98 -12.27 51.78
N ALA A 21 -6.35 -11.90 50.66
CA ALA A 21 -6.89 -10.90 49.74
C ALA A 21 -8.16 -11.51 49.17
N GLN A 22 -9.27 -11.19 49.84
CA GLN A 22 -10.59 -11.57 49.41
C GLN A 22 -10.78 -10.95 48.04
N LYS A 23 -10.85 -11.80 47.01
CA LYS A 23 -11.18 -11.38 45.64
C LYS A 23 -12.44 -10.50 45.76
N PRO A 24 -12.45 -9.27 45.23
CA PRO A 24 -13.62 -8.40 45.36
C PRO A 24 -14.86 -9.19 44.92
N PRO A 25 -15.99 -9.04 45.63
CA PRO A 25 -17.20 -9.77 45.28
C PRO A 25 -17.52 -9.49 43.81
N PRO A 26 -17.91 -10.51 43.03
CA PRO A 26 -18.28 -10.30 41.65
C PRO A 26 -19.36 -9.22 41.59
N PRO A 27 -19.33 -8.34 40.57
CA PRO A 27 -20.36 -7.32 40.40
C PRO A 27 -21.73 -7.99 40.43
N ASP A 28 -22.72 -7.30 40.98
CA ASP A 28 -24.08 -7.83 40.96
C ASP A 28 -24.54 -8.04 39.50
N ARG A 29 -25.54 -8.92 39.33
CA ARG A 29 -26.02 -9.32 38.01
C ARG A 29 -26.50 -8.14 37.16
N GLU A 30 -27.01 -7.08 37.78
CA GLU A 30 -27.54 -5.91 37.09
C GLU A 30 -26.40 -5.06 36.54
N THR A 31 -25.38 -4.77 37.37
CA THR A 31 -24.17 -4.03 36.99
C THR A 31 -23.36 -4.76 35.92
N ALA A 32 -23.23 -6.09 36.04
CA ALA A 32 -22.56 -6.92 35.03
C ALA A 32 -23.29 -6.95 33.68
N MET A 33 -24.62 -6.91 33.71
CA MET A 33 -25.46 -6.87 32.51
C MET A 33 -25.39 -5.50 31.82
N THR A 34 -25.42 -4.39 32.58
CA THR A 34 -25.28 -3.03 32.03
C THR A 34 -23.90 -2.82 31.39
N ALA A 35 -22.82 -3.26 32.06
CA ALA A 35 -21.48 -3.18 31.49
C ALA A 35 -21.31 -4.02 30.21
N SER A 36 -21.95 -5.19 30.15
CA SER A 36 -21.97 -6.06 28.96
C SER A 36 -22.76 -5.43 27.81
N GLN A 37 -23.88 -4.75 28.10
CA GLN A 37 -24.70 -4.04 27.12
C GLN A 37 -23.99 -2.80 26.56
N GLU A 38 -23.30 -2.03 27.41
CA GLU A 38 -22.49 -0.88 26.97
C GLU A 38 -21.31 -1.33 26.10
N ARG A 39 -20.62 -2.41 26.50
CA ARG A 39 -19.53 -3.00 25.71
C ARG A 39 -20.04 -3.53 24.36
N LEU A 40 -21.19 -4.20 24.35
CA LEU A 40 -21.87 -4.65 23.14
C LEU A 40 -22.20 -3.48 22.20
N ALA A 41 -22.77 -2.40 22.75
CA ALA A 41 -23.09 -1.20 21.97
C ALA A 41 -21.84 -0.54 21.37
N ARG A 42 -20.72 -0.48 22.11
CA ARG A 42 -19.44 0.02 21.61
C ARG A 42 -18.85 -0.84 20.50
N LEU A 43 -18.87 -2.17 20.64
CA LEU A 43 -18.36 -3.08 19.59
C LEU A 43 -19.19 -3.03 18.30
N VAL A 44 -20.50 -2.83 18.44
CA VAL A 44 -21.38 -2.62 17.29
C VAL A 44 -21.10 -1.24 16.63
N ALA A 45 -20.79 -0.22 17.43
CA ALA A 45 -20.51 1.14 16.94
C ALA A 45 -19.09 1.34 16.38
N ALA A 46 -18.09 0.57 16.83
CA ALA A 46 -16.66 0.76 16.55
C ALA A 46 -16.21 0.57 15.08
N ARG A 47 -17.14 0.43 14.12
CA ARG A 47 -16.80 0.31 12.69
C ARG A 47 -16.94 1.64 11.92
N HIS A 48 -16.94 2.77 12.59
CA HIS A 48 -16.90 4.07 11.92
C HIS A 48 -15.99 5.00 12.69
N GLU A 49 -14.95 5.48 11.98
CA GLU A 49 -14.10 6.61 12.33
C GLU A 49 -13.09 6.36 13.47
N THR A 50 -11.96 5.72 13.14
CA THR A 50 -10.69 6.23 13.69
C THR A 50 -10.47 7.61 13.05
N THR A 51 -10.68 8.66 13.84
CA THR A 51 -10.58 10.05 13.38
C THR A 51 -9.13 10.50 13.23
N ASP A 52 -8.22 9.84 13.94
CA ASP A 52 -6.84 10.26 14.06
C ASP A 52 -5.98 9.34 13.19
N ALA A 53 -5.73 9.76 11.96
CA ALA A 53 -4.77 9.06 11.11
C ALA A 53 -3.34 9.26 11.67
N LEU A 54 -2.53 8.22 11.59
CA LEU A 54 -1.13 8.16 12.03
C LEU A 54 -0.17 8.09 10.82
N ASP A 55 -0.68 8.39 9.62
CA ASP A 55 0.09 8.39 8.39
C ASP A 55 0.96 9.67 8.25
N PRO A 56 2.00 9.66 7.39
CA PRO A 56 2.92 10.79 7.24
C PRO A 56 2.26 12.14 6.90
N ILE A 57 1.09 12.13 6.26
CA ILE A 57 0.36 13.36 5.91
C ILE A 57 -0.36 13.91 7.13
N ALA A 58 -0.91 13.05 7.98
CA ALA A 58 -1.53 13.45 9.24
C ALA A 58 -0.52 14.12 10.19
N GLU A 59 0.74 13.71 10.16
CA GLU A 59 1.84 14.39 10.87
C GLU A 59 2.25 15.72 10.23
N LEU A 60 2.14 15.82 8.90
CA LEU A 60 2.51 17.02 8.13
C LEU A 60 1.52 18.18 8.32
N ILE A 61 0.22 17.88 8.43
CA ILE A 61 -0.85 18.90 8.52
C ILE A 61 -0.59 19.89 9.67
N PRO A 62 -0.38 19.46 10.93
CA PRO A 62 -0.11 20.40 12.02
C PRO A 62 1.17 21.23 11.83
N ALA A 63 2.20 20.67 11.18
CA ALA A 63 3.44 21.39 10.90
C ALA A 63 3.22 22.52 9.89
N ILE A 64 2.37 22.29 8.88
CA ILE A 64 1.96 23.33 7.92
C ILE A 64 1.07 24.38 8.61
N GLU A 65 0.04 23.95 9.34
CA GLU A 65 -0.92 24.85 9.99
C GLU A 65 -0.28 25.75 11.07
N SER A 66 0.73 25.24 11.78
CA SER A 66 1.48 26.02 12.77
C SER A 66 2.53 26.95 12.15
N GLY A 67 2.89 26.75 10.88
CA GLY A 67 3.98 27.44 10.20
C GLY A 67 5.39 26.91 10.53
N ASP A 68 5.49 25.78 11.23
CA ASP A 68 6.76 25.09 11.50
C ASP A 68 7.37 24.51 10.22
N LEU A 69 6.52 24.13 9.26
CA LEU A 69 6.90 23.75 7.90
C LEU A 69 6.27 24.69 6.89
N VAL A 70 7.09 25.26 6.01
CA VAL A 70 6.65 26.08 4.89
C VAL A 70 6.95 25.33 3.60
N LEU A 71 5.92 25.02 2.82
CA LEU A 71 6.07 24.43 1.48
C LEU A 71 6.27 25.55 0.47
N GLU A 72 7.45 25.62 -0.14
CA GLU A 72 7.72 26.60 -1.20
C GLU A 72 7.02 26.19 -2.49
N ARG A 73 6.33 27.14 -3.11
CA ARG A 73 5.66 26.93 -4.40
C ARG A 73 6.65 27.14 -5.54
N ASP A 74 6.76 26.15 -6.41
CA ASP A 74 7.46 26.25 -7.69
C ASP A 74 6.55 26.88 -8.76
N GLU A 75 7.12 27.71 -9.64
CA GLU A 75 6.37 28.43 -10.69
C GLU A 75 5.68 27.48 -11.69
N LEU A 76 6.28 26.31 -11.95
CA LEU A 76 5.80 25.35 -12.94
C LEU A 76 5.08 24.16 -12.29
N PHE A 77 5.60 23.67 -11.17
CA PHE A 77 5.13 22.43 -10.53
C PHE A 77 4.24 22.67 -9.31
N GLY A 78 4.01 23.94 -8.95
CA GLY A 78 3.32 24.31 -7.73
C GLY A 78 4.05 23.76 -6.50
N TYR A 79 3.32 23.18 -5.54
CA TYR A 79 3.90 22.61 -4.32
C TYR A 79 4.52 21.22 -4.51
N LEU A 80 4.49 20.62 -5.71
CA LEU A 80 4.96 19.26 -5.92
C LEU A 80 6.39 19.04 -5.40
N PRO A 81 7.41 19.86 -5.77
CA PRO A 81 8.78 19.61 -5.32
C PRO A 81 8.92 19.67 -3.79
N ALA A 82 8.31 20.68 -3.16
CA ALA A 82 8.35 20.86 -1.71
C ALA A 82 7.63 19.72 -0.97
N VAL A 83 6.51 19.22 -1.51
CA VAL A 83 5.77 18.08 -0.95
C VAL A 83 6.58 16.79 -1.06
N LEU A 84 7.21 16.53 -2.21
CA LEU A 84 8.05 15.35 -2.38
C LEU A 84 9.26 15.38 -1.44
N GLU A 85 9.88 16.55 -1.25
CA GLU A 85 10.99 16.72 -0.30
C GLU A 85 10.54 16.52 1.15
N ALA A 86 9.44 17.16 1.56
CA ALA A 86 8.92 17.06 2.93
C ALA A 86 8.52 15.62 3.32
N LEU A 87 8.10 14.82 2.33
CA LEU A 87 7.65 13.44 2.53
C LEU A 87 8.73 12.40 2.18
N ASP A 88 9.95 12.82 1.84
CA ASP A 88 11.02 11.93 1.39
C ASP A 88 10.58 10.98 0.24
N VAL A 89 9.87 11.54 -0.73
CA VAL A 89 9.44 10.84 -1.94
C VAL A 89 10.46 11.05 -3.05
N PRO A 90 11.18 10.01 -3.50
CA PRO A 90 12.24 10.17 -4.48
C PRO A 90 11.65 10.52 -5.84
N VAL A 91 12.15 11.58 -6.47
CA VAL A 91 11.76 11.99 -7.83
C VAL A 91 11.99 10.87 -8.86
N SER A 92 12.97 9.99 -8.63
CA SER A 92 13.25 8.83 -9.48
C SER A 92 12.13 7.78 -9.50
N SER A 93 11.20 7.81 -8.53
CA SER A 93 10.00 6.96 -8.52
C SER A 93 8.96 7.33 -9.57
N GLN A 94 9.16 8.41 -10.33
CA GLN A 94 8.19 8.91 -11.30
C GLN A 94 7.73 7.80 -12.25
N THR A 95 6.42 7.60 -12.29
CA THR A 95 5.73 6.80 -13.28
C THR A 95 4.65 7.65 -13.95
N LEU A 96 4.36 7.39 -15.22
CA LEU A 96 3.44 8.19 -16.03
C LEU A 96 2.28 7.36 -16.55
N VAL A 97 1.07 7.79 -16.21
CA VAL A 97 -0.20 7.14 -16.60
C VAL A 97 -0.99 8.10 -17.49
N PHE A 98 -1.32 7.65 -18.69
CA PHE A 98 -2.12 8.43 -19.63
C PHE A 98 -3.56 7.95 -19.74
N SER A 99 -3.91 6.83 -19.09
CA SER A 99 -5.29 6.40 -18.98
C SER A 99 -6.10 7.34 -18.08
N ARG A 100 -7.32 7.64 -18.50
CA ARG A 100 -8.24 8.56 -17.81
C ARG A 100 -8.98 7.83 -16.68
N THR A 101 -8.26 7.49 -15.61
CA THR A 101 -8.77 6.71 -14.46
C THR A 101 -8.51 7.36 -13.09
N SER A 102 -8.36 8.69 -13.06
CA SER A 102 -8.05 9.50 -11.86
C SER A 102 -9.26 10.29 -11.34
N LEU A 103 -9.12 11.01 -10.23
CA LEU A 103 -10.07 12.07 -9.86
C LEU A 103 -10.10 13.18 -10.93
N GLN A 104 -8.92 13.56 -11.44
CA GLN A 104 -8.76 14.62 -12.44
C GLN A 104 -8.83 14.10 -13.90
N VAL A 105 -9.76 13.19 -14.22
CA VAL A 105 -9.86 12.55 -15.56
C VAL A 105 -9.90 13.54 -16.72
N ASP A 106 -10.44 14.74 -16.53
CA ASP A 106 -10.58 15.75 -17.59
C ASP A 106 -9.27 16.45 -17.98
N MET A 107 -8.23 16.28 -17.17
CA MET A 107 -6.91 16.88 -17.38
C MET A 107 -5.86 15.85 -17.84
N ILE A 108 -6.23 14.57 -17.94
CA ILE A 108 -5.32 13.48 -18.29
C ILE A 108 -5.54 13.07 -19.74
N ALA A 109 -4.46 12.98 -20.51
CA ALA A 109 -4.46 12.50 -21.87
C ALA A 109 -3.10 11.90 -22.24
N PRO A 110 -2.95 11.20 -23.37
CA PRO A 110 -1.64 10.77 -23.87
C PRO A 110 -0.62 11.90 -24.03
N TRP A 111 -1.05 13.12 -24.37
CA TRP A 111 -0.16 14.28 -24.47
C TRP A 111 0.04 15.05 -23.15
N ALA A 112 -0.66 14.65 -22.09
CA ALA A 112 -0.56 15.23 -20.74
C ALA A 112 -0.82 14.13 -19.71
N PRO A 113 0.09 13.12 -19.59
CA PRO A 113 -0.08 12.05 -18.61
C PRO A 113 -0.05 12.57 -17.18
N ARG A 114 -0.73 11.88 -16.27
CA ARG A 114 -0.56 12.09 -14.83
C ARG A 114 0.73 11.40 -14.38
N ALA A 115 1.53 12.09 -13.56
CA ALA A 115 2.68 11.52 -12.88
C ALA A 115 2.27 10.94 -11.52
N ILE A 116 2.87 9.81 -11.15
CA ILE A 116 2.77 9.23 -9.81
C ILE A 116 4.19 9.07 -9.28
N TYR A 117 4.45 9.70 -8.15
CA TYR A 117 5.66 9.54 -7.35
C TYR A 117 5.31 8.74 -6.09
N PHE A 118 6.24 7.95 -5.57
CA PHE A 118 6.00 7.15 -4.38
C PHE A 118 7.27 6.86 -3.59
N ASN A 119 7.13 6.77 -2.28
CA ASN A 119 8.07 6.07 -1.41
C ASN A 119 7.36 4.85 -0.80
N ASP A 120 7.82 4.39 0.35
CA ASP A 120 7.28 3.20 0.99
C ASP A 120 5.85 3.39 1.51
N ASP A 121 5.47 4.61 1.92
CA ASP A 121 4.23 4.86 2.66
C ASP A 121 3.31 5.88 1.96
N VAL A 122 3.82 6.65 1.00
CA VAL A 122 3.08 7.75 0.34
C VAL A 122 3.14 7.63 -1.17
N TYR A 123 2.02 7.95 -1.81
CA TYR A 123 1.84 8.09 -3.25
C TYR A 123 1.34 9.51 -3.56
N VAL A 124 2.02 10.22 -4.45
CA VAL A 124 1.68 11.59 -4.87
C VAL A 124 1.38 11.59 -6.36
N GLY A 125 0.13 11.87 -6.71
CA GLY A 125 -0.36 12.07 -8.06
C GLY A 125 -0.31 13.55 -8.47
N TYR A 126 0.34 13.82 -9.58
CA TYR A 126 0.47 15.15 -10.19
C TYR A 126 -0.10 15.13 -11.61
N THR A 127 -1.03 16.04 -11.88
CA THR A 127 -1.58 16.26 -13.22
C THR A 127 -1.16 17.65 -13.69
N VAL A 128 -0.70 17.76 -14.94
CA VAL A 128 -0.33 19.05 -15.53
C VAL A 128 -1.55 19.98 -15.53
N ASP A 129 -1.37 21.22 -15.07
CA ASP A 129 -2.44 22.20 -14.80
C ASP A 129 -3.54 21.69 -13.84
N GLY A 130 -3.24 20.65 -13.07
CA GLY A 130 -4.12 20.08 -12.06
C GLY A 130 -4.37 21.07 -10.93
N LEU A 131 -5.60 21.05 -10.42
CA LEU A 131 -6.04 21.96 -9.35
C LEU A 131 -5.52 21.51 -7.99
N VAL A 132 -5.24 20.21 -7.87
CA VAL A 132 -4.77 19.57 -6.64
C VAL A 132 -3.69 18.54 -6.93
N LEU A 133 -2.80 18.32 -5.96
CA LEU A 133 -2.11 17.04 -5.82
C LEU A 133 -3.07 16.02 -5.21
N GLU A 134 -3.10 14.82 -5.79
CA GLU A 134 -3.83 13.67 -5.24
C GLU A 134 -2.85 12.86 -4.39
N ILE A 135 -3.08 12.71 -3.09
CA ILE A 135 -2.14 12.03 -2.19
C ILE A 135 -2.83 10.83 -1.55
N ALA A 136 -2.16 9.68 -1.53
CA ALA A 136 -2.56 8.54 -0.74
C ALA A 136 -1.41 8.19 0.22
N ALA A 137 -1.72 8.03 1.50
CA ALA A 137 -0.77 7.65 2.52
C ALA A 137 -1.25 6.38 3.23
N VAL A 138 -0.31 5.53 3.62
CA VAL A 138 -0.61 4.28 4.31
C VAL A 138 -0.68 4.56 5.80
N ASP A 139 -1.89 4.48 6.34
CA ASP A 139 -2.14 4.52 7.77
C ASP A 139 -1.89 3.12 8.37
N PRO A 140 -1.08 3.01 9.45
CA PRO A 140 -0.78 1.73 10.07
C PRO A 140 -2.00 0.97 10.60
N ASP A 141 -3.08 1.67 10.98
CA ASP A 141 -4.28 1.09 11.60
C ASP A 141 -5.45 0.97 10.60
N GLY A 142 -5.52 1.82 9.58
CA GLY A 142 -6.69 2.00 8.71
C GLY A 142 -6.49 1.74 7.22
N GLY A 143 -5.26 1.39 6.79
CA GLY A 143 -4.92 1.22 5.38
C GLY A 143 -4.75 2.56 4.66
N SER A 144 -5.07 2.65 3.37
CA SER A 144 -4.83 3.89 2.63
C SER A 144 -5.79 5.02 3.03
N VAL A 145 -5.25 6.17 3.42
CA VAL A 145 -5.96 7.44 3.64
C VAL A 145 -5.66 8.37 2.47
N PHE A 146 -6.66 9.14 2.05
CA PHE A 146 -6.58 9.97 0.85
C PHE A 146 -6.66 11.45 1.21
N TYR A 147 -5.86 12.25 0.53
CA TYR A 147 -5.76 13.68 0.74
C TYR A 147 -5.69 14.41 -0.60
N THR A 148 -6.08 15.68 -0.60
CA THR A 148 -5.82 16.62 -1.68
C THR A 148 -5.07 17.84 -1.15
N LEU A 149 -4.13 18.35 -1.94
CA LEU A 149 -3.43 19.60 -1.67
C LEU A 149 -3.68 20.57 -2.81
N ASP A 150 -4.26 21.74 -2.51
CA ASP A 150 -4.51 22.79 -3.50
C ASP A 150 -3.20 23.34 -4.10
N GLN A 151 -3.20 23.65 -5.39
CA GLN A 151 -2.01 24.08 -6.15
C GLN A 151 -1.97 25.60 -6.49
N TYR A 152 -2.93 26.38 -6.00
CA TYR A 152 -3.12 27.79 -6.38
C TYR A 152 -2.18 28.77 -5.65
N GLU A 153 -1.93 29.92 -6.28
CA GLU A 153 -1.00 30.97 -5.80
C GLU A 153 -1.60 31.91 -4.74
N ASP A 154 -2.93 32.08 -4.73
CA ASP A 154 -3.61 33.14 -3.97
C ASP A 154 -4.44 32.63 -2.77
N GLU A 155 -4.33 31.33 -2.42
CA GLU A 155 -5.04 30.74 -1.29
C GLU A 155 -4.07 30.15 -0.26
N GLU A 156 -4.50 30.13 1.00
CA GLU A 156 -3.77 29.44 2.07
C GLU A 156 -3.66 27.95 1.72
N ILE A 157 -2.46 27.38 1.91
CA ILE A 157 -2.20 25.97 1.61
C ILE A 157 -3.21 25.11 2.35
N ALA A 158 -4.04 24.38 1.59
CA ALA A 158 -5.09 23.57 2.16
C ALA A 158 -4.90 22.10 1.80
N LEU A 159 -4.25 21.39 2.72
CA LEU A 159 -4.10 19.94 2.71
C LEU A 159 -5.32 19.33 3.40
N ARG A 160 -6.20 18.68 2.65
CA ARG A 160 -7.49 18.17 3.15
C ARG A 160 -7.60 16.67 2.99
N ARG A 161 -8.08 15.98 4.02
CA ARG A 161 -8.46 14.58 3.94
C ARG A 161 -9.75 14.42 3.12
N ASP A 162 -9.77 13.45 2.21
CA ASP A 162 -10.96 13.04 1.46
C ASP A 162 -11.39 11.63 1.88
N ASP A 163 -12.49 11.55 2.63
CA ASP A 163 -13.04 10.28 3.11
C ASP A 163 -14.14 9.68 2.23
N LEU A 164 -14.52 10.32 1.12
CA LEU A 164 -15.70 9.93 0.33
C LEU A 164 -15.39 9.75 -1.16
N THR A 165 -14.83 10.76 -1.82
CA THR A 165 -14.62 10.78 -3.27
C THR A 165 -13.62 9.70 -3.68
N CYS A 166 -12.45 9.68 -3.04
CA CYS A 166 -11.39 8.72 -3.36
C CYS A 166 -11.82 7.29 -3.00
N LYS A 167 -12.45 7.11 -1.83
CA LYS A 167 -12.93 5.79 -1.37
C LYS A 167 -13.99 5.19 -2.29
N GLY A 168 -14.72 6.00 -3.06
CA GLY A 168 -15.66 5.52 -4.08
C GLY A 168 -15.02 4.56 -5.10
N CYS A 169 -13.72 4.71 -5.38
CA CYS A 169 -12.96 3.78 -6.22
C CYS A 169 -11.95 2.93 -5.41
N HIS A 170 -11.44 3.46 -4.30
CA HIS A 170 -10.35 2.87 -3.52
C HIS A 170 -10.78 1.95 -2.37
N ALA A 171 -12.07 1.86 -2.04
CA ALA A 171 -12.61 0.93 -1.04
C ALA A 171 -13.62 -0.03 -1.68
N THR A 172 -13.18 -0.77 -2.71
CA THR A 172 -14.05 -1.62 -3.53
C THR A 172 -13.55 -3.06 -3.57
N GLY A 173 -14.28 -3.96 -4.24
CA GLY A 173 -13.81 -5.33 -4.48
C GLY A 173 -12.45 -5.41 -5.20
N ILE A 174 -12.03 -4.35 -5.90
CA ILE A 174 -10.73 -4.29 -6.59
C ILE A 174 -9.58 -4.30 -5.59
N THR A 175 -9.72 -3.60 -4.46
CA THR A 175 -8.74 -3.57 -3.36
C THR A 175 -8.97 -4.68 -2.33
N GLY A 176 -9.90 -5.60 -2.58
CA GLY A 176 -10.30 -6.65 -1.63
C GLY A 176 -11.34 -6.21 -0.60
N GLY A 177 -11.92 -5.01 -0.75
CA GLY A 177 -12.93 -4.45 0.15
C GLY A 177 -12.36 -3.54 1.25
N VAL A 178 -11.06 -3.28 1.25
CA VAL A 178 -10.37 -2.36 2.17
C VAL A 178 -10.07 -1.03 1.49
N SER A 179 -9.81 0.01 2.29
CA SER A 179 -9.28 1.28 1.78
C SER A 179 -7.85 1.06 1.29
N GLY A 180 -7.64 1.11 -0.02
CA GLY A 180 -6.38 0.66 -0.62
C GLY A 180 -6.03 1.34 -1.93
N VAL A 181 -4.83 1.07 -2.42
CA VAL A 181 -4.29 1.60 -3.68
C VAL A 181 -4.16 0.49 -4.73
N MET A 182 -4.12 0.84 -6.01
CA MET A 182 -4.13 -0.15 -7.08
C MET A 182 -3.42 0.32 -8.35
N VAL A 183 -2.81 -0.61 -9.07
CA VAL A 183 -2.31 -0.42 -10.44
C VAL A 183 -3.23 -1.18 -11.39
N ARG A 184 -3.69 -0.53 -12.47
CA ARG A 184 -4.56 -1.15 -13.49
C ARG A 184 -3.91 -1.11 -14.87
N SER A 185 -4.28 -2.08 -15.71
CA SER A 185 -3.78 -2.23 -17.08
C SER A 185 -4.94 -2.29 -18.07
N PHE A 186 -5.01 -1.31 -18.95
CA PHE A 186 -6.08 -1.16 -19.94
C PHE A 186 -5.53 -0.87 -21.32
N LEU A 187 -6.21 -1.40 -22.34
CA LEU A 187 -6.14 -0.80 -23.65
C LEU A 187 -6.94 0.51 -23.60
N THR A 188 -6.35 1.58 -24.11
CA THR A 188 -6.98 2.90 -24.16
C THR A 188 -7.15 3.35 -25.60
N ASP A 189 -8.08 4.29 -25.80
CA ASP A 189 -8.31 4.94 -27.08
C ASP A 189 -7.31 6.09 -27.34
N ARG A 190 -7.41 6.77 -28.50
CA ARG A 190 -6.48 7.87 -28.84
C ARG A 190 -6.53 9.06 -27.87
N MET A 191 -7.54 9.13 -27.02
CA MET A 191 -7.78 10.17 -26.01
C MET A 191 -7.41 9.70 -24.59
N GLY A 192 -7.03 8.43 -24.41
CA GLY A 192 -6.72 7.84 -23.10
C GLY A 192 -7.94 7.28 -22.36
N ASN A 193 -9.14 7.24 -22.97
CA ASN A 193 -10.29 6.58 -22.37
C ASN A 193 -10.09 5.06 -22.39
N THR A 194 -10.56 4.36 -21.36
CA THR A 194 -10.44 2.89 -21.31
C THR A 194 -11.33 2.23 -22.36
N VAL A 195 -10.75 1.34 -23.16
CA VAL A 195 -11.47 0.51 -24.15
C VAL A 195 -11.80 -0.86 -23.54
N ALA A 196 -10.79 -1.58 -23.09
CA ALA A 196 -10.94 -2.91 -22.51
C ALA A 196 -9.83 -3.20 -21.48
N PRO A 197 -10.11 -3.97 -20.40
CA PRO A 197 -9.07 -4.40 -19.46
C PRO A 197 -8.13 -5.39 -20.14
N ILE A 198 -6.82 -5.15 -20.04
CA ILE A 198 -5.78 -6.11 -20.45
C ILE A 198 -5.56 -7.13 -19.33
N GLU A 199 -5.71 -6.69 -18.08
CA GLU A 199 -5.79 -7.55 -16.90
C GLU A 199 -7.03 -7.16 -16.10
N GLU A 200 -7.85 -8.15 -15.75
CA GLU A 200 -9.09 -7.93 -15.00
C GLU A 200 -8.83 -7.52 -13.55
N ARG A 201 -7.79 -8.11 -12.95
CA ARG A 201 -7.37 -7.85 -11.57
C ARG A 201 -6.35 -6.68 -11.53
N PRO A 202 -6.11 -6.08 -10.37
CA PRO A 202 -4.96 -5.20 -10.20
C PRO A 202 -3.67 -5.88 -10.67
N VAL A 203 -2.80 -5.10 -11.31
CA VAL A 203 -1.49 -5.56 -11.72
C VAL A 203 -0.63 -5.74 -10.47
N ASP A 204 -0.04 -6.93 -10.33
CA ASP A 204 0.89 -7.25 -9.25
C ASP A 204 2.04 -8.14 -9.76
N ASP A 205 2.89 -8.61 -8.85
CA ASP A 205 4.01 -9.50 -9.14
C ASP A 205 3.63 -10.81 -9.87
N ARG A 206 2.38 -11.28 -9.77
CA ARG A 206 1.86 -12.49 -10.43
C ARG A 206 1.33 -12.22 -11.83
N THR A 207 1.09 -10.96 -12.20
CA THR A 207 0.62 -10.60 -13.52
C THR A 207 1.73 -10.86 -14.54
N PRO A 208 1.52 -11.64 -15.61
CA PRO A 208 2.52 -11.81 -16.67
C PRO A 208 2.92 -10.48 -17.31
N MET A 209 4.19 -10.34 -17.70
CA MET A 209 4.74 -9.08 -18.23
C MET A 209 3.90 -8.52 -19.39
N GLU A 210 3.43 -9.37 -20.31
CA GLU A 210 2.66 -8.97 -21.49
C GLU A 210 1.30 -8.34 -21.17
N ARG A 211 0.82 -8.49 -19.93
CA ARG A 211 -0.43 -7.91 -19.45
C ARG A 211 -0.23 -6.66 -18.59
N ARG A 212 1.01 -6.29 -18.27
CA ARG A 212 1.32 -5.13 -17.42
C ARG A 212 1.31 -3.83 -18.23
N PHE A 213 1.04 -2.73 -17.53
CA PHE A 213 1.28 -1.34 -17.96
C PHE A 213 0.42 -0.80 -19.12
N GLY A 214 -0.70 -1.44 -19.45
CA GLY A 214 -1.68 -0.88 -20.39
C GLY A 214 -2.21 0.48 -19.92
N GLY A 215 -2.09 1.51 -20.75
CA GLY A 215 -2.46 2.88 -20.40
C GLY A 215 -1.38 3.65 -19.64
N TRP A 216 -0.17 3.12 -19.57
CA TRP A 216 1.00 3.75 -18.96
C TRP A 216 2.10 3.99 -20.00
N TYR A 217 2.84 5.07 -19.81
CA TYR A 217 4.14 5.22 -20.44
C TYR A 217 5.18 4.40 -19.66
N VAL A 218 6.12 3.79 -20.37
CA VAL A 218 7.14 2.90 -19.79
C VAL A 218 8.46 3.16 -20.48
N THR A 219 9.51 3.45 -19.71
CA THR A 219 10.89 3.59 -20.20
C THR A 219 11.80 2.56 -19.54
N GLY A 220 12.60 1.89 -20.37
CA GLY A 220 13.46 0.77 -19.95
C GLY A 220 13.75 -0.21 -21.08
N SER A 221 14.69 -1.10 -20.83
CA SER A 221 14.95 -2.28 -21.67
C SER A 221 14.39 -3.52 -20.98
N HIS A 222 13.85 -4.46 -21.75
CA HIS A 222 13.26 -5.69 -21.22
C HIS A 222 13.26 -6.83 -22.25
N SER A 223 13.37 -8.07 -21.78
CA SER A 223 13.35 -9.26 -22.65
C SER A 223 11.96 -9.85 -22.89
N LEU A 224 11.00 -9.61 -22.00
CA LEU A 224 9.60 -10.05 -22.12
C LEU A 224 8.70 -8.87 -22.45
N PRO A 225 7.75 -8.98 -23.40
CA PRO A 225 6.92 -7.85 -23.81
C PRO A 225 6.00 -7.34 -22.69
N HIS A 226 5.53 -6.10 -22.79
CA HIS A 226 4.51 -5.51 -21.90
C HIS A 226 3.52 -4.66 -22.71
N ALA A 227 2.38 -4.28 -22.11
CA ALA A 227 1.29 -3.56 -22.78
C ALA A 227 1.39 -2.02 -22.74
N GLY A 228 2.54 -1.50 -22.37
CA GLY A 228 2.76 -0.06 -22.15
C GLY A 228 3.13 0.66 -23.44
N ASN A 229 3.04 1.99 -23.43
CA ASN A 229 3.34 2.87 -24.57
C ASN A 229 2.44 2.71 -25.80
N VAL A 230 1.38 1.89 -25.71
CA VAL A 230 0.44 1.64 -26.82
C VAL A 230 -0.97 2.14 -26.47
N ARG A 231 -1.65 2.68 -27.48
CA ARG A 231 -3.06 3.08 -27.46
C ARG A 231 -3.68 2.82 -28.82
N ALA A 232 -4.99 2.64 -28.88
CA ALA A 232 -5.73 2.55 -30.13
C ALA A 232 -5.80 3.93 -30.81
N GLU A 233 -5.89 3.95 -32.14
CA GLU A 233 -6.10 5.18 -32.92
C GLU A 233 -7.59 5.53 -33.00
N GLU A 234 -8.44 4.52 -32.89
CA GLU A 234 -9.89 4.61 -32.77
C GLU A 234 -10.29 5.18 -31.41
N LEU A 235 -11.40 5.91 -31.37
CA LEU A 235 -12.08 6.30 -30.13
C LEU A 235 -12.90 5.12 -29.57
N THR A 236 -13.14 5.08 -28.27
CA THR A 236 -13.90 3.99 -27.65
C THR A 236 -15.28 3.77 -28.30
N HIS A 237 -15.97 4.83 -28.74
CA HIS A 237 -17.28 4.72 -29.38
C HIS A 237 -17.22 4.31 -30.87
N GLU A 238 -16.03 4.31 -31.48
CA GLU A 238 -15.78 3.80 -32.84
C GLU A 238 -15.50 2.28 -32.83
N ILE A 239 -15.35 1.68 -31.64
CA ILE A 239 -15.05 0.26 -31.44
C ILE A 239 -16.35 -0.48 -31.08
N ASP A 240 -16.88 -1.26 -32.03
CA ASP A 240 -18.14 -1.99 -31.84
C ASP A 240 -18.08 -3.04 -30.72
N GLN A 241 -17.01 -3.84 -30.66
CA GLN A 241 -16.81 -4.92 -29.68
C GLN A 241 -15.40 -4.84 -29.07
N PRO A 242 -15.24 -4.25 -27.87
CA PRO A 242 -13.94 -4.05 -27.24
C PRO A 242 -13.12 -5.32 -26.99
N SER A 243 -13.77 -6.45 -26.69
CA SER A 243 -13.09 -7.75 -26.50
C SER A 243 -12.42 -8.23 -27.79
N ASP A 244 -13.17 -8.23 -28.89
CA ASP A 244 -12.71 -8.68 -30.20
C ASP A 244 -11.65 -7.73 -30.78
N PHE A 245 -11.73 -6.45 -30.40
CA PHE A 245 -10.71 -5.47 -30.72
C PHE A 245 -9.41 -5.79 -29.99
N LEU A 246 -9.47 -5.99 -28.67
CA LEU A 246 -8.30 -6.33 -27.86
C LEU A 246 -7.59 -7.60 -28.34
N GLU A 247 -8.32 -8.66 -28.72
CA GLU A 247 -7.74 -9.91 -29.21
C GLU A 247 -6.90 -9.75 -30.50
N ARG A 248 -7.22 -8.74 -31.32
CA ARG A 248 -6.53 -8.46 -32.59
C ARG A 248 -5.49 -7.34 -32.47
N PHE A 249 -5.48 -6.63 -31.35
CA PHE A 249 -4.63 -5.48 -31.13
C PHE A 249 -3.25 -5.93 -30.60
N ASP A 250 -2.18 -5.48 -31.23
CA ASP A 250 -0.82 -5.72 -30.71
C ASP A 250 -0.52 -4.76 -29.56
N VAL A 251 -0.89 -5.19 -28.35
CA VAL A 251 -0.62 -4.43 -27.12
C VAL A 251 0.87 -4.31 -26.82
N THR A 252 1.74 -5.10 -27.46
CA THR A 252 3.16 -5.22 -27.13
C THR A 252 4.09 -4.39 -28.02
N ALA A 253 3.54 -3.70 -29.01
CA ALA A 253 4.28 -2.91 -30.01
C ALA A 253 5.10 -1.74 -29.41
N GLY A 254 4.83 -1.35 -28.17
CA GLY A 254 5.43 -0.20 -27.50
C GLY A 254 6.67 -0.48 -26.64
N GLY A 255 7.18 -1.71 -26.64
CA GLY A 255 8.30 -2.12 -25.78
C GLY A 255 9.66 -1.47 -26.11
N ASN A 256 10.61 -1.62 -25.19
CA ASN A 256 12.02 -1.20 -25.29
C ASN A 256 12.22 0.27 -25.69
N ARG A 257 11.42 1.17 -25.10
CA ARG A 257 11.61 2.63 -25.23
C ARG A 257 12.54 3.14 -24.14
N LEU A 258 13.59 3.87 -24.51
CA LEU A 258 14.51 4.47 -23.54
C LEU A 258 14.14 5.91 -23.17
N THR A 259 13.37 6.60 -24.02
CA THR A 259 12.93 7.98 -23.79
C THR A 259 11.45 8.13 -24.17
N LEU A 260 10.81 9.18 -23.66
CA LEU A 260 9.47 9.61 -24.06
C LEU A 260 9.49 10.81 -25.00
N GLU A 261 10.66 11.17 -25.53
CA GLU A 261 10.83 12.29 -26.46
C GLU A 261 9.86 12.17 -27.64
N GLY A 262 9.14 13.27 -27.92
CA GLY A 262 8.14 13.31 -28.98
C GLY A 262 6.80 12.63 -28.65
N SER A 263 6.63 12.07 -27.45
CA SER A 263 5.34 11.55 -26.98
C SER A 263 4.43 12.66 -26.44
N PHE A 264 5.02 13.62 -25.74
CA PHE A 264 4.38 14.81 -25.15
C PHE A 264 5.48 15.84 -24.79
N ASP A 265 5.09 17.00 -24.27
CA ASP A 265 6.04 17.99 -23.74
C ASP A 265 6.52 17.56 -22.35
N ASP A 266 7.75 17.05 -22.28
CA ASP A 266 8.34 16.51 -21.06
C ASP A 266 8.87 17.58 -20.09
N SER A 267 8.81 18.87 -20.46
CA SER A 267 9.23 19.98 -19.59
C SER A 267 8.29 20.19 -18.40
N PHE A 268 7.07 19.67 -18.46
CA PHE A 268 6.07 19.72 -17.38
C PHE A 268 6.21 18.59 -16.34
N TYR A 269 7.33 17.86 -16.32
CA TYR A 269 7.61 16.77 -15.38
C TYR A 269 8.99 16.89 -14.73
N LEU A 270 9.14 16.38 -13.51
CA LEU A 270 10.41 16.43 -12.77
C LEU A 270 11.47 15.49 -13.36
N THR A 271 11.04 14.43 -14.05
CA THR A 271 11.91 13.59 -14.88
C THR A 271 11.31 13.36 -16.25
N ARG A 272 12.15 12.98 -17.22
CA ARG A 272 11.74 12.72 -18.62
C ARG A 272 11.27 11.28 -18.88
N GLY A 273 11.15 10.47 -17.83
CA GLY A 273 10.94 9.02 -17.93
C GLY A 273 9.77 8.50 -17.10
N SER A 274 9.50 7.21 -17.26
CA SER A 274 8.54 6.44 -16.47
C SER A 274 9.13 5.05 -16.30
N ASP A 275 10.01 4.90 -15.30
CA ASP A 275 10.94 3.78 -15.20
C ASP A 275 10.21 2.44 -15.00
N ILE A 276 10.51 1.45 -15.85
CA ILE A 276 9.91 0.12 -15.79
C ILE A 276 10.14 -0.57 -14.44
N VAL A 277 11.30 -0.35 -13.80
CA VAL A 277 11.61 -0.93 -12.48
C VAL A 277 10.77 -0.26 -11.40
N ALA A 278 10.62 1.06 -11.44
CA ALA A 278 9.74 1.80 -10.53
C ALA A 278 8.28 1.30 -10.65
N GLN A 279 7.78 1.10 -11.87
CA GLN A 279 6.43 0.57 -12.09
C GLN A 279 6.24 -0.86 -11.57
N MET A 280 7.26 -1.72 -11.66
CA MET A 280 7.21 -3.07 -11.09
C MET A 280 7.18 -3.03 -9.55
N VAL A 281 7.97 -2.15 -8.93
CA VAL A 281 7.94 -1.95 -7.47
C VAL A 281 6.58 -1.39 -7.04
N LEU A 282 6.05 -0.39 -7.74
CA LEU A 282 4.72 0.18 -7.49
C LEU A 282 3.62 -0.91 -7.52
N ALA A 283 3.62 -1.77 -8.53
CA ALA A 283 2.66 -2.87 -8.65
C ALA A 283 2.75 -3.88 -7.47
N HIS A 284 3.97 -4.22 -7.04
CA HIS A 284 4.17 -5.07 -5.86
C HIS A 284 3.70 -4.39 -4.56
N GLN A 285 4.13 -3.15 -4.34
CA GLN A 285 3.89 -2.38 -3.13
C GLN A 285 2.38 -2.19 -2.88
N THR A 286 1.64 -1.77 -3.90
CA THR A 286 0.18 -1.57 -3.79
C THR A 286 -0.57 -2.85 -3.38
N ARG A 287 -0.16 -4.02 -3.90
CA ARG A 287 -0.73 -5.30 -3.47
C ARG A 287 -0.45 -5.60 -2.01
N VAL A 288 0.80 -5.41 -1.57
CA VAL A 288 1.20 -5.78 -0.22
C VAL A 288 0.56 -4.87 0.82
N HIS A 289 0.45 -3.56 0.57
CA HIS A 289 -0.32 -2.66 1.45
C HIS A 289 -1.76 -3.13 1.65
N ASN A 290 -2.46 -3.44 0.55
CA ASN A 290 -3.83 -3.93 0.65
C ASN A 290 -3.90 -5.26 1.43
N LEU A 291 -2.91 -6.15 1.30
CA LEU A 291 -2.85 -7.41 2.05
C LEU A 291 -2.57 -7.22 3.54
N ILE A 292 -1.77 -6.21 3.92
CA ILE A 292 -1.52 -5.85 5.32
C ILE A 292 -2.85 -5.38 5.94
N THR A 293 -3.53 -4.42 5.31
CA THR A 293 -4.83 -3.92 5.78
C THR A 293 -5.88 -5.04 5.84
N LEU A 294 -5.97 -5.88 4.81
CA LEU A 294 -6.89 -7.04 4.82
C LEU A 294 -6.62 -7.99 5.99
N ALA A 295 -5.36 -8.20 6.36
CA ALA A 295 -5.01 -9.09 7.45
C ALA A 295 -5.33 -8.47 8.82
N ALA A 296 -5.10 -7.17 8.99
CA ALA A 296 -5.53 -6.42 10.18
C ALA A 296 -7.05 -6.48 10.34
N ASP A 297 -7.80 -6.05 9.32
CA ASP A 297 -9.26 -6.02 9.31
C ASP A 297 -9.88 -7.39 9.61
N ALA A 298 -9.34 -8.45 8.98
CA ALA A 298 -9.85 -9.81 9.19
C ALA A 298 -9.66 -10.28 10.63
N ALA A 299 -8.56 -9.91 11.28
CA ALA A 299 -8.30 -10.26 12.67
C ALA A 299 -9.19 -9.46 13.61
N GLU A 300 -9.33 -8.15 13.39
CA GLU A 300 -10.23 -7.31 14.18
C GLU A 300 -11.68 -7.77 14.09
N GLU A 301 -12.17 -8.07 12.88
CA GLU A 301 -13.51 -8.57 12.67
C GLU A 301 -13.70 -9.94 13.35
N ALA A 302 -12.74 -10.85 13.22
CA ALA A 302 -12.81 -12.17 13.84
C ALA A 302 -12.84 -12.07 15.38
N MET A 303 -12.03 -11.19 15.97
CA MET A 303 -12.00 -10.95 17.42
C MET A 303 -13.29 -10.28 17.90
N ARG A 304 -13.81 -9.32 17.14
CA ARG A 304 -15.08 -8.64 17.45
C ARG A 304 -16.27 -9.60 17.40
N ASP A 305 -16.35 -10.44 16.38
CA ASP A 305 -17.40 -11.46 16.25
C ASP A 305 -17.35 -12.47 17.40
N GLN A 306 -16.15 -12.86 17.81
CA GLN A 306 -15.96 -13.73 18.97
C GLN A 306 -16.44 -13.07 20.27
N GLU A 307 -16.07 -11.80 20.51
CA GLU A 307 -16.51 -11.08 21.71
C GLU A 307 -18.04 -10.88 21.69
N LEU A 308 -18.63 -10.62 20.53
CA LEU A 308 -20.08 -10.54 20.34
C LEU A 308 -20.76 -11.88 20.68
N LEU A 309 -20.21 -13.00 20.21
CA LEU A 309 -20.71 -14.35 20.53
C LEU A 309 -20.58 -14.65 22.03
N ARG A 310 -19.48 -14.26 22.66
CA ARG A 310 -19.27 -14.43 24.12
C ARG A 310 -20.31 -13.67 24.92
N LEU A 311 -20.56 -12.40 24.57
CA LEU A 311 -21.55 -11.54 25.23
C LEU A 311 -22.99 -12.03 25.02
N THR A 312 -23.32 -12.60 23.86
CA THR A 312 -24.68 -13.03 23.53
C THR A 312 -25.02 -14.44 24.00
N ARG A 313 -24.06 -15.39 23.97
CA ARG A 313 -24.30 -16.79 24.34
C ARG A 313 -23.92 -17.13 25.78
N GLY A 314 -23.30 -16.20 26.51
CA GLY A 314 -22.84 -16.44 27.89
C GLY A 314 -21.81 -17.57 28.00
N THR A 315 -21.11 -17.87 26.90
CA THR A 315 -20.12 -18.94 26.87
C THR A 315 -18.90 -18.52 27.67
N GLU A 316 -18.67 -19.17 28.80
CA GLU A 316 -17.39 -19.22 29.52
C GLU A 316 -16.38 -20.08 28.72
N ALA A 317 -16.18 -19.77 27.45
CA ALA A 317 -15.00 -20.28 26.76
C ALA A 317 -13.77 -19.75 27.51
N ASP A 318 -12.75 -20.61 27.69
CA ASP A 318 -11.54 -20.23 28.40
C ASP A 318 -10.99 -18.94 27.77
N ALA A 319 -10.81 -17.90 28.58
CA ALA A 319 -10.58 -16.54 28.08
C ALA A 319 -9.29 -16.45 27.23
N ASP A 320 -8.40 -17.43 27.40
CA ASP A 320 -7.09 -17.50 26.78
C ASP A 320 -7.06 -18.35 25.48
N GLU A 321 -8.12 -19.12 25.15
CA GLU A 321 -8.12 -20.00 23.98
C GLU A 321 -9.06 -19.51 22.87
N LEU A 322 -8.47 -19.19 21.72
CA LEU A 322 -9.23 -18.76 20.54
C LEU A 322 -9.94 -19.94 19.89
N PRO A 323 -11.26 -19.83 19.63
CA PRO A 323 -12.02 -20.82 18.90
C PRO A 323 -11.37 -21.15 17.56
N GLU A 324 -11.43 -22.42 17.16
CA GLU A 324 -10.86 -22.91 15.90
C GLU A 324 -11.36 -22.10 14.69
N SER A 325 -12.63 -21.70 14.68
CA SER A 325 -13.20 -20.87 13.61
C SER A 325 -12.60 -19.47 13.53
N THR A 326 -12.29 -18.84 14.67
CA THR A 326 -11.63 -17.52 14.72
C THR A 326 -10.18 -17.67 14.25
N ARG A 327 -9.48 -18.67 14.80
CA ARG A 327 -8.09 -18.97 14.44
C ARG A 327 -7.94 -19.23 12.94
N ALA A 328 -8.81 -20.06 12.35
CA ALA A 328 -8.77 -20.37 10.92
C ALA A 328 -8.96 -19.14 10.01
N ARG A 329 -9.80 -18.17 10.41
CA ARG A 329 -9.96 -16.90 9.67
C ARG A 329 -8.66 -16.10 9.69
N ILE A 330 -8.04 -15.98 10.87
CA ILE A 330 -6.78 -15.24 11.03
C ILE A 330 -5.64 -15.94 10.30
N ASP A 331 -5.52 -17.26 10.40
CA ASP A 331 -4.50 -18.04 9.70
C ASP A 331 -4.60 -17.92 8.19
N TYR A 332 -5.83 -17.89 7.64
CA TYR A 332 -6.08 -17.68 6.21
C TYR A 332 -5.67 -16.28 5.75
N ALA A 333 -5.99 -15.24 6.54
CA ALA A 333 -5.60 -13.87 6.27
C ALA A 333 -4.07 -13.71 6.32
N ALA A 334 -3.43 -14.23 7.37
CA ALA A 334 -1.97 -14.28 7.50
C ALA A 334 -1.32 -15.06 6.35
N GLN A 335 -1.90 -16.18 5.90
CA GLN A 335 -1.38 -16.93 4.75
C GLN A 335 -1.43 -16.12 3.46
N SER A 336 -2.50 -15.36 3.24
CA SER A 336 -2.65 -14.51 2.06
C SER A 336 -1.60 -13.39 2.05
N LEU A 337 -1.37 -12.77 3.21
CA LEU A 337 -0.31 -11.79 3.42
C LEU A 337 1.08 -12.40 3.20
N VAL A 338 1.42 -13.52 3.85
CA VAL A 338 2.71 -14.21 3.69
C VAL A 338 2.98 -14.59 2.23
N ARG A 339 1.96 -15.04 1.49
CA ARG A 339 2.08 -15.31 0.05
C ARG A 339 2.39 -14.06 -0.77
N GLY A 340 1.83 -12.90 -0.41
CA GLY A 340 2.21 -11.62 -1.02
C GLY A 340 3.64 -11.23 -0.67
N MET A 341 3.99 -11.30 0.62
CA MET A 341 5.31 -10.98 1.13
C MET A 341 6.41 -11.82 0.47
N LEU A 342 6.17 -13.11 0.23
CA LEU A 342 7.16 -14.04 -0.31
C LEU A 342 7.11 -14.20 -1.84
N PHE A 343 6.45 -13.29 -2.57
CA PHE A 343 6.34 -13.36 -4.04
C PHE A 343 5.78 -14.71 -4.53
N TYR A 344 4.87 -15.32 -3.77
CA TYR A 344 4.36 -16.65 -4.09
C TYR A 344 3.63 -16.62 -5.44
N ARG A 345 4.17 -17.40 -6.39
CA ARG A 345 3.73 -17.46 -7.80
C ARG A 345 3.91 -16.13 -8.55
N ALA A 346 4.91 -15.33 -8.20
CA ALA A 346 5.33 -14.21 -9.04
C ALA A 346 5.63 -14.70 -10.46
N ALA A 347 5.15 -13.96 -11.45
CA ALA A 347 5.44 -14.23 -12.85
C ALA A 347 6.89 -13.87 -13.15
N PRO A 348 7.58 -14.62 -14.03
CA PRO A 348 8.93 -14.27 -14.44
C PRO A 348 8.92 -12.91 -15.16
N ILE A 349 9.89 -12.06 -14.85
CA ILE A 349 10.01 -10.73 -15.48
C ILE A 349 11.00 -10.70 -16.66
N GLY A 350 11.79 -11.77 -16.85
CA GLY A 350 12.91 -11.78 -17.79
C GLY A 350 14.05 -10.86 -17.34
N SER A 351 14.89 -10.41 -18.27
CA SER A 351 15.87 -9.36 -17.99
C SER A 351 15.20 -8.00 -18.14
N VAL A 352 15.40 -7.10 -17.19
CA VAL A 352 14.87 -5.74 -17.20
C VAL A 352 15.94 -4.73 -16.77
N GLU A 353 15.96 -3.55 -17.39
CA GLU A 353 16.84 -2.44 -17.04
C GLU A 353 16.06 -1.13 -17.07
N GLY A 354 16.16 -0.35 -15.99
CA GLY A 354 15.53 0.97 -15.86
C GLY A 354 16.24 2.05 -16.68
N THR A 355 15.72 3.28 -16.60
CA THR A 355 16.25 4.47 -17.30
C THR A 355 16.56 5.63 -16.35
N SER A 356 16.30 5.46 -15.06
CA SER A 356 16.49 6.45 -13.99
C SER A 356 17.46 5.96 -12.92
N SER A 357 17.71 6.79 -11.90
CA SER A 357 18.42 6.40 -10.68
C SER A 357 17.58 5.56 -9.73
N PHE A 358 16.34 5.20 -10.06
CA PHE A 358 15.42 4.53 -9.13
C PHE A 358 16.02 3.26 -8.49
N VAL A 359 16.77 2.46 -9.26
CA VAL A 359 17.41 1.24 -8.72
C VAL A 359 18.40 1.57 -7.61
N SER A 360 19.27 2.58 -7.79
CA SER A 360 20.22 2.98 -6.75
C SER A 360 19.49 3.62 -5.56
N ASP A 361 18.61 4.57 -5.83
CA ASP A 361 17.91 5.34 -4.80
C ASP A 361 17.05 4.42 -3.93
N PHE A 362 16.37 3.44 -4.54
CA PHE A 362 15.57 2.46 -3.83
C PHE A 362 16.42 1.51 -2.99
N SER A 363 17.50 0.95 -3.55
CA SER A 363 18.35 0.00 -2.81
C SER A 363 19.09 0.66 -1.64
N GLU A 364 19.49 1.94 -1.76
CA GLU A 364 20.21 2.68 -0.71
C GLU A 364 19.36 2.97 0.54
N ARG A 365 18.01 2.95 0.42
CA ARG A 365 17.10 3.17 1.55
C ARG A 365 17.16 2.09 2.63
N GLY A 366 17.56 0.86 2.28
CA GLY A 366 17.75 -0.22 3.25
C GLY A 366 16.47 -0.57 4.04
N PRO A 367 16.57 -1.16 5.26
CA PRO A 367 17.76 -1.41 6.08
C PRO A 367 18.69 -2.48 5.50
N PHE A 368 19.90 -2.58 6.08
CA PHE A 368 20.94 -3.54 5.70
C PHE A 368 21.34 -4.43 6.88
N ASP A 369 21.62 -5.70 6.60
CA ASP A 369 22.20 -6.60 7.59
C ASP A 369 23.72 -6.35 7.77
N PRO A 370 24.39 -7.00 8.75
CA PRO A 370 25.83 -6.84 8.96
C PRO A 370 26.72 -7.27 7.78
N SER A 371 26.16 -8.00 6.80
CA SER A 371 26.85 -8.38 5.56
C SER A 371 26.53 -7.43 4.39
N GLY A 372 25.79 -6.34 4.64
CA GLY A 372 25.40 -5.35 3.64
C GLY A 372 24.25 -5.78 2.74
N ARG A 373 23.48 -6.81 3.10
CA ARG A 373 22.34 -7.32 2.31
C ARG A 373 21.05 -6.60 2.69
N SER A 374 20.17 -6.36 1.73
CA SER A 374 18.84 -5.79 1.95
C SER A 374 17.75 -6.52 1.17
N PHE A 375 16.52 -6.56 1.69
CA PHE A 375 15.35 -6.97 0.90
C PHE A 375 15.05 -6.03 -0.27
N ARG A 376 15.72 -4.88 -0.33
CA ARG A 376 15.69 -3.95 -1.47
C ARG A 376 16.72 -4.24 -2.55
N ASP A 377 17.59 -5.23 -2.36
CA ASP A 377 18.57 -5.62 -3.38
C ASP A 377 17.86 -6.21 -4.59
N PHE A 378 18.06 -5.64 -5.77
CA PHE A 378 17.44 -6.14 -6.99
C PHE A 378 18.19 -7.33 -7.62
N SER A 379 17.44 -8.14 -8.36
CA SER A 379 17.96 -9.13 -9.31
C SER A 379 17.82 -8.62 -10.75
N LEU A 380 16.62 -8.13 -11.10
CA LEU A 380 16.21 -7.66 -12.45
C LEU A 380 16.44 -8.66 -13.60
N ASP A 381 16.69 -9.92 -13.25
CA ASP A 381 16.82 -11.04 -14.18
C ASP A 381 16.01 -12.20 -13.60
N GLY A 382 14.95 -12.57 -14.31
CA GLY A 382 13.97 -13.58 -13.92
C GLY A 382 13.00 -13.14 -12.81
N GLN A 383 13.48 -12.37 -11.83
CA GLN A 383 12.72 -11.89 -10.67
C GLN A 383 13.09 -10.44 -10.30
N LEU A 384 12.20 -9.76 -9.57
CA LEU A 384 12.39 -8.36 -9.18
C LEU A 384 13.51 -8.19 -8.16
N PHE A 385 13.33 -8.76 -6.95
CA PHE A 385 14.30 -8.68 -5.86
C PHE A 385 15.19 -9.94 -5.80
N ARG A 386 16.43 -9.76 -5.32
CA ARG A 386 17.39 -10.84 -5.08
C ARG A 386 16.92 -11.77 -3.96
N TYR A 387 16.30 -11.20 -2.93
CA TYR A 387 15.75 -11.92 -1.78
C TYR A 387 14.23 -11.84 -1.84
N PRO A 388 13.51 -12.97 -2.01
CA PRO A 388 12.06 -12.97 -2.25
C PRO A 388 11.27 -12.80 -0.94
N LEU A 389 11.51 -11.69 -0.24
CA LEU A 389 10.69 -11.18 0.85
C LEU A 389 10.51 -9.68 0.64
N SER A 390 9.27 -9.21 0.69
CA SER A 390 8.92 -7.81 0.48
C SER A 390 9.64 -6.91 1.48
N PHE A 391 10.20 -5.81 1.00
CA PHE A 391 10.82 -4.75 1.81
C PHE A 391 9.81 -4.09 2.78
N LEU A 392 8.51 -4.17 2.50
CA LEU A 392 7.44 -3.71 3.39
C LEU A 392 7.32 -4.52 4.70
N ILE A 393 8.19 -5.50 4.94
CA ILE A 393 8.33 -6.08 6.28
C ILE A 393 8.89 -5.06 7.30
N TYR A 394 9.44 -3.96 6.80
CA TYR A 394 9.98 -2.86 7.60
C TYR A 394 9.05 -1.66 7.70
N SER A 395 7.82 -1.73 7.18
CA SER A 395 6.89 -0.60 7.25
C SER A 395 6.16 -0.53 8.58
N ASP A 396 5.75 0.68 8.97
CA ASP A 396 4.95 0.89 10.17
C ASP A 396 3.62 0.14 10.12
N ALA A 397 3.04 -0.02 8.92
CA ALA A 397 1.84 -0.82 8.71
C ALA A 397 2.04 -2.31 9.04
N TRP A 398 3.22 -2.89 8.75
CA TRP A 398 3.55 -4.24 9.19
C TRP A 398 3.72 -4.31 10.71
N ASP A 399 4.38 -3.31 11.30
CA ASP A 399 4.61 -3.26 12.74
C ASP A 399 3.32 -3.05 13.55
N ALA A 400 2.34 -2.33 13.01
CA ALA A 400 1.03 -2.11 13.60
C ALA A 400 0.08 -3.32 13.51
N LEU A 401 0.40 -4.33 12.68
CA LEU A 401 -0.43 -5.54 12.56
C LEU A 401 -0.78 -6.13 13.94
N PRO A 402 -2.03 -6.59 14.15
CA PRO A 402 -2.43 -7.26 15.37
C PRO A 402 -1.46 -8.39 15.71
N THR A 403 -1.04 -8.48 16.98
CA THR A 403 0.00 -9.44 17.43
C THR A 403 -0.29 -10.87 16.95
N ILE A 404 -1.56 -11.27 16.98
CA ILE A 404 -1.99 -12.59 16.51
C ILE A 404 -1.75 -12.84 15.01
N VAL A 405 -1.92 -11.81 14.17
CA VAL A 405 -1.61 -11.89 12.74
C VAL A 405 -0.11 -12.00 12.56
N LYS A 406 0.69 -11.20 13.28
CA LYS A 406 2.15 -11.25 13.23
C LYS A 406 2.67 -12.62 13.65
N GLU A 407 2.18 -13.19 14.75
CA GLU A 407 2.57 -14.53 15.20
C GLU A 407 2.24 -15.61 14.15
N ALA A 408 1.03 -15.57 13.59
CA ALA A 408 0.64 -16.49 12.53
C ALA A 408 1.52 -16.32 11.27
N ALA A 409 1.78 -15.08 10.85
CA ALA A 409 2.59 -14.76 9.69
C ALA A 409 4.06 -15.19 9.87
N TYR A 410 4.69 -14.82 11.00
CA TYR A 410 6.06 -15.22 11.30
C TYR A 410 6.18 -16.73 11.47
N GLY A 411 5.19 -17.40 12.09
CA GLY A 411 5.16 -18.86 12.20
C GLY A 411 5.13 -19.54 10.82
N GLN A 412 4.30 -19.04 9.90
CA GLN A 412 4.24 -19.54 8.53
C GLN A 412 5.53 -19.25 7.74
N MET A 413 6.09 -18.04 7.86
CA MET A 413 7.37 -17.70 7.23
C MET A 413 8.50 -18.60 7.75
N LEU A 414 8.59 -18.80 9.08
CA LEU A 414 9.61 -19.65 9.68
C LEU A 414 9.48 -21.09 9.17
N ALA A 415 8.26 -21.64 9.12
CA ALA A 415 8.02 -22.98 8.61
C ALA A 415 8.50 -23.13 7.16
N ILE A 416 8.22 -22.16 6.28
CA ILE A 416 8.68 -22.14 4.89
C ILE A 416 10.21 -22.04 4.80
N LEU A 417 10.82 -21.16 5.61
CA LEU A 417 12.26 -20.89 5.56
C LEU A 417 13.11 -21.97 6.21
N SER A 418 12.54 -22.76 7.13
CA SER A 418 13.23 -23.84 7.83
C SER A 418 13.27 -25.18 7.08
N GLY A 419 12.45 -25.35 6.04
CA GLY A 419 12.29 -26.59 5.27
C GLY A 419 11.13 -27.45 5.74
#